data_AF-A0A3R7AHL1-F1
#
_entry.id   AF-A0A3R7AHL1-F1
#
_cell.length_a   1.000
_cell.length_b   1.000
_cell.length_c   1.000
_cell.angle_alpha   90.00
_cell.angle_beta   90.00
_cell.angle_gamma   90.00
#
_symmetry.space_group_name_H-M   'P 1'
#
loop_
_entity.id
_entity.type
_entity.pdbx_description
1 polymer ?
#
loop_
_entity_poly.entity_id
_entity_poly.type
_entity_poly.pdbx_seq_one_letter_code
_entity_poly.pdbx_strand_id
1 'polypeptide(L)'
;ADLKLEFGRDKDGSILLADSIGPDEFRLWVKANYKPGRRQDSYDKQPVRDWLESVGYKKAVEEAVKNGKPIPPPPKLPEEIIREVSRRYVEAFERLTGEKFR
;
A
#
# COMPACT_ATOMS: atom_id res chain seq x y z
N ALA A 1 4.38 -0.15 13.18
CA ALA A 1 4.31 -0.47 11.74
C ALA A 1 4.49 -1.98 11.57
N ASP A 2 4.31 -2.51 10.36
CA ASP A 2 4.18 -3.94 10.09
C ASP A 2 4.76 -4.32 8.70
N LEU A 3 4.96 -5.62 8.47
CA LEU A 3 5.46 -6.23 7.23
C LEU A 3 4.77 -7.59 7.04
N LYS A 4 4.32 -7.88 5.81
CA LYS A 4 3.85 -9.18 5.35
C LYS A 4 5.02 -9.93 4.72
N LEU A 5 5.17 -11.21 5.05
CA LEU A 5 6.12 -12.12 4.41
C LEU A 5 5.39 -13.36 3.94
N GLU A 6 5.80 -13.91 2.80
CA GLU A 6 5.34 -15.21 2.32
C GLU A 6 6.50 -16.20 2.32
N PHE A 7 6.21 -17.47 2.58
CA PHE A 7 7.22 -18.50 2.69
C PHE A 7 6.82 -19.76 1.91
N GLY A 8 7.80 -20.35 1.25
CA GLY A 8 7.70 -21.67 0.62
C GLY A 8 8.60 -22.69 1.33
N ARG A 9 8.60 -23.92 0.81
CA ARG A 9 9.58 -24.95 1.18
C ARG A 9 10.34 -25.40 -0.05
N ASP A 10 11.65 -25.60 0.09
CA ASP A 10 12.45 -26.25 -0.94
C ASP A 10 12.26 -27.78 -0.95
N LYS A 11 13.02 -28.47 -1.81
CA LYS A 11 12.97 -29.94 -1.95
C LYS A 11 13.40 -30.69 -0.70
N ASP A 12 14.23 -30.07 0.13
CA ASP A 12 14.78 -30.64 1.36
C ASP A 12 13.93 -30.26 2.59
N GLY A 13 12.86 -29.47 2.39
CA GLY A 13 11.94 -29.02 3.41
C GLY A 13 12.35 -27.73 4.13
N SER A 14 13.42 -27.06 3.69
CA SER A 14 13.87 -25.79 4.26
C SER A 14 12.88 -24.68 3.93
N ILE A 15 12.64 -23.79 4.90
CA ILE A 15 11.79 -22.61 4.69
C ILE A 15 12.55 -21.60 3.86
N LEU A 16 11.94 -21.20 2.74
CA LEU A 16 12.44 -20.13 1.88
C LEU A 16 11.51 -18.93 1.97
N LEU A 17 12.10 -17.74 2.05
CA LEU A 17 11.35 -16.51 1.79
C LEU A 17 10.90 -16.53 0.32
N ALA A 18 9.63 -16.24 0.12
CA ALA A 18 9.00 -16.08 -1.18
C ALA A 18 8.36 -14.70 -1.29
N ASP A 19 7.81 -14.40 -2.47
CA ASP A 19 7.19 -13.11 -2.80
C ASP A 19 8.18 -11.92 -2.71
N SER A 20 7.68 -10.74 -3.05
CA SER A 20 8.43 -9.49 -3.00
C SER A 20 8.47 -8.88 -1.60
N ILE A 21 9.49 -8.04 -1.36
CA ILE A 21 9.53 -7.13 -0.22
C ILE A 21 9.57 -5.71 -0.77
N GLY A 22 8.44 -5.02 -0.70
CA GLY A 22 8.29 -3.65 -1.21
C GLY A 22 7.21 -2.86 -0.48
N PRO A 23 6.95 -1.61 -0.90
CA PRO A 23 5.98 -0.71 -0.24
C PRO A 23 4.54 -1.22 -0.17
N ASP A 24 4.23 -2.29 -0.91
CA ASP A 24 2.95 -3.00 -0.82
C ASP A 24 2.87 -3.93 0.38
N GLU A 25 4.01 -4.49 0.78
CA GLU A 25 4.11 -5.53 1.79
C GLU A 25 4.52 -4.98 3.16
N PHE A 26 5.07 -3.77 3.22
CA PHE A 26 5.36 -3.10 4.49
C PHE A 26 4.63 -1.77 4.66
N ARG A 27 4.45 -1.38 5.92
CA ARG A 27 4.18 0.01 6.29
C ARG A 27 5.45 0.62 6.87
N LEU A 28 5.92 1.70 6.27
CA LEU A 28 7.03 2.49 6.81
C LEU A 28 6.52 3.82 7.33
N TRP A 29 6.82 4.10 8.60
CA TRP A 29 6.51 5.38 9.23
C TRP A 29 7.74 6.27 9.26
N VAL A 30 7.54 7.56 8.96
CA VAL A 30 8.59 8.57 9.09
C VAL A 30 8.94 8.74 10.56
N LYS A 31 10.12 8.27 10.98
CA LYS A 31 10.56 8.32 12.38
C LYS A 31 10.45 9.72 13.00
N ALA A 32 10.78 10.77 12.24
CA ALA A 32 10.70 12.15 12.69
C ALA A 32 9.27 12.63 13.01
N ASN A 33 8.25 12.06 12.35
CA ASN A 33 6.85 12.47 12.51
C ASN A 33 6.05 11.51 13.40
N TYR A 34 6.65 10.41 13.85
CA TYR A 34 5.98 9.38 14.62
C TYR A 34 5.49 9.91 15.97
N LYS A 35 4.19 9.71 16.26
CA LYS A 35 3.60 10.01 17.57
C LYS A 35 2.52 8.97 17.93
N PRO A 36 2.61 8.28 19.08
CA PRO A 36 1.55 7.37 19.52
C PRO A 36 0.17 8.07 19.61
N GLY A 37 -0.91 7.29 19.43
CA GLY A 37 -2.29 7.79 19.60
C GLY A 37 -2.89 8.51 18.39
N ARG A 38 -2.23 8.52 17.23
CA ARG A 38 -2.78 9.06 15.97
C ARG A 38 -2.46 8.19 14.76
N ARG A 39 -3.05 8.53 13.60
CA ARG A 39 -2.62 7.99 12.29
C ARG A 39 -1.21 8.50 11.98
N GLN A 40 -0.34 7.63 11.46
CA GLN A 40 1.04 7.96 11.10
C GLN A 40 1.15 8.24 9.61
N ASP A 41 2.09 9.10 9.22
CA ASP A 41 2.48 9.26 7.82
C ASP A 41 3.11 7.95 7.32
N SER A 42 2.54 7.38 6.26
CA SER A 42 2.99 6.11 5.68
C SER A 42 3.32 6.28 4.20
N TYR A 43 4.35 5.57 3.75
CA TYR A 43 4.78 5.53 2.34
C TYR A 43 3.96 4.57 1.46
N ASP A 44 2.82 4.10 1.97
CA ASP A 44 1.98 3.09 1.31
C ASP A 44 0.84 3.71 0.47
N LYS A 45 -0.09 2.84 0.04
CA LYS A 45 -1.27 3.15 -0.78
C LYS A 45 -2.35 3.99 -0.06
N GLN A 46 -2.10 4.52 1.13
CA GLN A 46 -3.11 5.29 1.88
C GLN A 46 -3.72 6.45 1.08
N PRO A 47 -2.99 7.24 0.25
CA PRO A 47 -3.60 8.31 -0.56
C PRO A 47 -4.69 7.80 -1.52
N VAL A 48 -4.47 6.64 -2.15
CA VAL A 48 -5.45 6.01 -3.04
C VAL A 48 -6.69 5.58 -2.25
N ARG A 49 -6.47 4.97 -1.07
CA ARG A 49 -7.56 4.50 -0.21
C ARG A 49 -8.41 5.66 0.29
N ASP A 50 -7.78 6.72 0.80
CA ASP A 50 -8.45 7.91 1.29
C ASP A 50 -9.23 8.61 0.14
N TRP A 51 -8.66 8.67 -1.07
CA TRP A 51 -9.34 9.24 -2.22
C TRP A 51 -10.55 8.40 -2.66
N LEU A 52 -10.41 7.08 -2.79
CA LEU A 52 -11.51 6.17 -3.13
C LEU A 52 -12.65 6.22 -2.09
N GLU A 53 -12.31 6.41 -0.82
CA GLU A 53 -13.28 6.63 0.25
C GLU A 53 -13.99 7.98 0.10
N SER A 54 -13.25 9.05 -0.20
CA SER A 54 -13.82 10.39 -0.38
C SER A 54 -14.81 10.52 -1.55
N VAL A 55 -14.60 9.75 -2.61
CA VAL A 55 -15.53 9.71 -3.77
C VAL A 55 -16.66 8.68 -3.59
N GLY A 56 -16.75 8.06 -2.40
CA GLY A 56 -17.80 7.11 -2.06
C GLY A 56 -17.66 5.73 -2.71
N TYR A 57 -16.55 5.44 -3.38
CA TYR A 57 -16.36 4.16 -4.08
C TYR A 57 -16.34 2.99 -3.11
N LYS A 58 -15.67 3.12 -1.95
CA LYS A 58 -15.66 2.08 -0.91
C LYS A 58 -17.09 1.67 -0.49
N LYS A 59 -17.97 2.65 -0.28
CA LYS A 59 -19.37 2.41 0.06
C LYS A 59 -20.12 1.70 -1.07
N ALA A 60 -19.89 2.09 -2.32
CA ALA A 60 -20.49 1.44 -3.48
C ALA A 60 -20.07 -0.04 -3.61
N VAL A 61 -18.79 -0.36 -3.31
CA VAL A 61 -18.30 -1.75 -3.25
C VAL A 61 -19.00 -2.53 -2.12
N GLU A 62 -19.05 -1.97 -0.92
CA GLU A 62 -19.69 -2.59 0.24
C GLU A 62 -21.18 -2.88 -0.02
N GLU A 63 -21.90 -1.94 -0.63
CA GLU A 63 -23.30 -2.12 -1.03
C GLU A 63 -23.46 -3.16 -2.13
N ALA A 64 -22.57 -3.20 -3.13
CA ALA A 64 -22.61 -4.21 -4.18
C ALA A 64 -22.43 -5.62 -3.60
N VAL A 65 -21.41 -5.81 -2.75
CA VAL A 65 -21.14 -7.09 -2.06
C VAL A 65 -22.33 -7.51 -1.21
N LYS A 66 -22.87 -6.60 -0.39
CA LYS A 66 -24.00 -6.88 0.51
C LYS A 66 -25.25 -7.34 -0.26
N ASN A 67 -25.46 -6.81 -1.47
CA ASN A 67 -26.63 -7.10 -2.28
C ASN A 67 -26.36 -8.16 -3.37
N GLY A 68 -25.20 -8.82 -3.38
CA GLY A 68 -24.83 -9.80 -4.39
C GLY A 68 -24.73 -9.24 -5.81
N LYS A 69 -24.47 -7.94 -5.94
CA LYS A 69 -24.35 -7.24 -7.23
C LYS A 69 -22.89 -7.19 -7.70
N PRO A 70 -22.65 -7.06 -9.02
CA PRO A 70 -21.31 -6.82 -9.54
C PRO A 70 -20.68 -5.55 -8.95
N ILE A 71 -19.38 -5.60 -8.69
CA ILE A 71 -18.60 -4.44 -8.23
C ILE A 71 -18.52 -3.43 -9.38
N PRO A 72 -18.89 -2.15 -9.16
CA PRO A 72 -18.75 -1.13 -10.20
C PRO A 72 -17.27 -0.88 -10.51
N PRO A 73 -16.92 -0.49 -11.76
CA PRO A 73 -15.54 -0.16 -12.09
C PRO A 73 -15.04 1.02 -11.24
N PRO A 74 -13.77 1.00 -10.80
CA PRO A 74 -13.21 2.10 -10.03
C PRO A 74 -13.14 3.38 -10.87
N PRO A 75 -13.34 4.56 -10.25
CA PRO A 75 -13.17 5.82 -10.94
C PRO A 75 -11.70 6.03 -11.33
N LYS A 76 -11.47 6.80 -12.40
CA LYS A 76 -10.12 7.15 -12.83
C LYS A 76 -9.43 7.97 -11.75
N LEU A 77 -8.24 7.53 -11.34
CA LEU A 77 -7.44 8.27 -10.36
C LEU A 77 -7.03 9.64 -10.91
N PRO A 78 -7.12 10.71 -10.11
CA PRO A 78 -6.58 12.01 -10.46
C PRO A 78 -5.05 11.97 -10.56
N GLU A 79 -4.51 12.82 -11.41
CA GLU A 79 -3.08 12.89 -11.69
C GLU A 79 -2.26 13.27 -10.44
N GLU A 80 -2.82 14.07 -9.52
CA GLU A 80 -2.18 14.40 -8.26
C GLU A 80 -2.02 13.18 -7.34
N ILE A 81 -3.01 12.28 -7.30
CA ILE A 81 -2.94 11.06 -6.48
C ILE A 81 -1.92 10.10 -7.07
N ILE A 82 -1.90 9.96 -8.41
CA ILE A 82 -0.91 9.14 -9.12
C ILE A 82 0.50 9.64 -8.78
N ARG A 83 0.76 10.94 -8.98
CA ARG A 83 2.06 11.55 -8.70
C ARG A 83 2.49 11.41 -7.25
N GLU A 84 1.58 11.62 -6.30
CA GLU A 84 1.90 11.51 -4.88
C GLU A 84 2.25 10.06 -4.49
N VAL A 85 1.51 9.07 -4.99
CA VAL A 85 1.81 7.66 -4.74
C VAL A 85 3.15 7.28 -5.37
N SER A 86 3.38 7.63 -6.63
CA SER A 86 4.67 7.38 -7.29
C SER A 86 5.84 8.00 -6.52
N ARG A 87 5.69 9.25 -6.07
CA ARG A 87 6.70 9.95 -5.26
C ARG A 87 7.01 9.20 -3.96
N ARG A 88 6.00 8.65 -3.27
CA ARG A 88 6.20 7.88 -2.03
C ARG A 88 6.97 6.58 -2.27
N TYR A 89 6.72 5.89 -3.38
CA TYR A 89 7.44 4.65 -3.72
C TYR A 89 8.90 4.95 -4.05
N VAL A 90 9.14 6.00 -4.83
CA VAL A 90 10.50 6.49 -5.12
C VAL A 90 11.21 6.86 -3.81
N GLU A 91 10.58 7.64 -2.95
CA GLU A 91 11.18 8.04 -1.68
C GLU A 91 11.48 6.84 -0.76
N ALA A 92 10.58 5.85 -0.70
CA ALA A 92 10.81 4.62 0.05
C ALA A 92 12.01 3.83 -0.51
N PHE A 93 12.08 3.66 -1.84
CA PHE A 93 13.22 3.02 -2.50
C PHE A 93 14.53 3.74 -2.17
N GLU A 94 14.62 5.04 -2.46
CA GLU A 94 15.87 5.80 -2.27
C GLU A 94 16.34 5.81 -0.82
N ARG A 95 15.40 5.86 0.15
CA ARG A 95 15.73 5.83 1.58
C ARG A 95 16.20 4.45 2.07
N LEU A 96 15.65 3.38 1.52
CA LEU A 96 15.99 2.01 1.93
C LEU A 96 17.28 1.53 1.29
N THR A 97 17.49 1.84 0.00
CA THR A 97 18.63 1.36 -0.77
C THR A 97 19.82 2.33 -0.73
N GLY A 98 19.57 3.62 -0.51
CA GLY A 98 20.57 4.68 -0.67
C GLY A 98 20.87 5.03 -2.13
N GLU A 99 20.16 4.41 -3.08
CA GLU A 99 20.32 4.64 -4.52
C GLU A 99 19.33 5.68 -5.04
N LYS A 100 19.64 6.28 -6.20
CA LYS A 100 18.69 7.13 -6.92
C LYS A 100 17.80 6.30 -7.82
N PHE A 101 16.49 6.55 -7.77
CA PHE A 101 15.54 5.93 -8.68
C PHE A 101 15.78 6.46 -10.11
N ARG A 102 15.78 5.58 -11.11
CA ARG A 102 16.12 5.89 -12.51
C ARG A 102 15.03 5.46 -13.45
#